data_AF-A0A961BNE0-F1
#
_entry.id   AF-A0A961BNE0-F1
#
_cell.length_a   1.000
_cell.length_b   1.000
_cell.length_c   1.000
_cell.angle_alpha   90.00
_cell.angle_beta   90.00
_cell.angle_gamma   90.00
#
_symmetry.space_group_name_H-M   'P 1'
#
loop_
_entity.id
_entity.type
_entity.pdbx_description
1 polymer ?
#
loop_
_entity_poly.entity_id
_entity_poly.type
_entity_poly.pdbx_seq_one_letter_code
_entity_poly.pdbx_strand_id
1 'polypeptide(L)'
;MVRRIPAAILTLGVVCALLASACGGSSSTDPDEPVVQGIVTEVTGGIDSVSSFVVMDDNGDLHEFTPEPGLLFYGGPLSHLRDHIVTGERVKVTYEEGPGGNRIAVLVEHADGEAPHESSEDHDH
;
A
#
# COMPACT_ATOMS: atom_id res chain seq x y z
N MET A 1 34.83 -46.60 -27.36
CA MET A 1 34.75 -45.77 -28.59
C MET A 1 33.68 -44.71 -28.37
N VAL A 2 34.02 -43.47 -28.69
CA VAL A 2 33.30 -42.24 -28.38
C VAL A 2 32.66 -41.69 -29.66
N ARG A 3 31.57 -40.89 -29.53
CA ARG A 3 31.02 -39.86 -30.46
C ARG A 3 30.10 -40.37 -31.60
N ARG A 4 28.97 -39.74 -32.00
CA ARG A 4 28.35 -38.40 -31.83
C ARG A 4 26.83 -38.48 -32.05
N ILE A 5 26.10 -37.56 -31.42
CA ILE A 5 24.69 -37.19 -31.68
C ILE A 5 24.64 -36.23 -32.88
N PRO A 6 23.67 -36.33 -33.81
CA PRO A 6 23.22 -35.19 -34.61
C PRO A 6 21.88 -34.65 -34.10
N ALA A 7 21.82 -33.33 -34.05
CA ALA A 7 20.73 -32.50 -33.56
C ALA A 7 19.68 -32.17 -34.64
N ALA A 8 18.54 -31.66 -34.15
CA ALA A 8 17.45 -30.96 -34.86
C ALA A 8 16.48 -31.90 -35.61
N ILE A 9 15.15 -31.71 -35.63
CA ILE A 9 14.32 -30.50 -35.85
C ILE A 9 12.92 -30.85 -35.29
N LEU A 10 12.38 -30.15 -34.28
CA LEU A 10 11.41 -29.03 -34.37
C LEU A 10 10.09 -29.36 -35.10
N THR A 11 9.01 -29.66 -34.36
CA THR A 11 7.59 -29.48 -34.76
C THR A 11 6.74 -29.46 -33.48
N LEU A 12 6.29 -28.27 -33.04
CA LEU A 12 4.99 -27.68 -33.34
C LEU A 12 3.83 -28.35 -32.56
N GLY A 13 3.61 -27.87 -31.33
CA GLY A 13 2.44 -28.18 -30.50
C GLY A 13 1.85 -26.87 -29.98
N VAL A 14 0.99 -26.28 -30.80
CA VAL A 14 0.32 -24.99 -30.65
C VAL A 14 -0.99 -25.17 -29.85
N VAL A 15 -1.31 -24.16 -29.02
CA VAL A 15 -2.67 -23.68 -28.62
C VAL A 15 -3.31 -24.10 -27.26
N CYS A 16 -3.46 -23.04 -26.45
CA CYS A 16 -4.59 -22.64 -25.59
C CYS A 16 -4.99 -23.38 -24.32
N ALA A 17 -4.77 -22.72 -23.18
CA ALA A 17 -5.81 -22.42 -22.18
C ALA A 17 -5.33 -21.23 -21.30
N LEU A 18 -5.81 -20.01 -21.55
CA LEU A 18 -6.92 -19.35 -20.84
C LEU A 18 -6.50 -18.70 -19.50
N LEU A 19 -6.37 -17.36 -19.57
CA LEU A 19 -6.92 -16.38 -18.63
C LEU A 19 -6.56 -16.53 -17.14
N ALA A 20 -5.51 -15.80 -16.74
CA ALA A 20 -5.56 -15.06 -15.48
C ALA A 20 -5.29 -13.59 -15.81
N SER A 21 -6.37 -12.84 -16.00
CA SER A 21 -6.35 -11.38 -16.01
C SER A 21 -5.99 -10.91 -14.60
N ALA A 22 -4.70 -10.86 -14.28
CA ALA A 22 -4.23 -10.07 -13.16
C ALA A 22 -4.15 -8.62 -13.62
N CYS A 23 -5.29 -7.93 -13.63
CA CYS A 23 -5.30 -6.48 -13.43
C CYS A 23 -4.84 -6.23 -11.98
N GLY A 24 -3.54 -6.34 -11.74
CA GLY A 24 -2.92 -5.63 -10.63
C GLY A 24 -2.77 -4.19 -11.10
N GLY A 25 -3.70 -3.32 -10.69
CA GLY A 25 -3.65 -1.90 -11.02
C GLY A 25 -2.30 -1.35 -10.58
N SER A 26 -1.43 -1.07 -11.55
CA SER A 26 -0.20 -0.32 -11.34
C SER A 26 -0.59 1.13 -11.07
N SER A 27 -0.97 1.42 -9.83
CA SER A 27 -0.91 2.77 -9.30
C SER A 27 0.54 3.22 -9.48
N SER A 28 0.71 4.27 -10.27
CA SER A 28 2.01 4.85 -10.61
C SER A 28 2.64 5.46 -9.36
N THR A 29 3.21 4.61 -8.51
CA THR A 29 4.15 5.02 -7.47
C THR A 29 5.50 5.18 -8.15
N ASP A 30 6.13 6.34 -7.98
CA ASP A 30 7.53 6.53 -8.35
C ASP A 30 8.36 5.31 -7.93
N PRO A 31 9.12 4.67 -8.83
CA PRO A 31 9.69 3.34 -8.63
C PRO A 31 10.77 3.25 -7.54
N ASP A 32 11.05 4.35 -6.84
CA ASP A 32 12.17 4.47 -5.89
C ASP A 32 11.73 4.64 -4.42
N GLU A 33 10.46 4.96 -4.12
CA GLU A 33 10.02 5.10 -2.73
C GLU A 33 9.28 3.85 -2.24
N PRO A 34 9.65 3.28 -1.08
CA PRO A 34 9.01 2.08 -0.59
C PRO A 34 7.61 2.43 -0.05
N VAL A 35 6.62 1.64 -0.47
CA VAL A 35 5.20 1.87 -0.18
C VAL A 35 4.55 0.60 0.37
N VAL A 36 3.74 0.76 1.41
CA VAL A 36 2.84 -0.27 1.95
C VAL A 36 1.40 0.20 1.79
N GLN A 37 0.52 -0.70 1.34
CA GLN A 37 -0.92 -0.46 1.25
C GLN A 37 -1.68 -1.52 2.04
N GLY A 38 -2.65 -1.11 2.84
CA GLY A 38 -3.33 -2.03 3.75
C GLY A 38 -4.37 -1.36 4.63
N ILE A 39 -4.86 -2.07 5.63
CA ILE A 39 -5.78 -1.52 6.64
C ILE A 39 -5.03 -1.14 7.91
N VAL A 40 -5.44 -0.07 8.56
CA VAL A 40 -4.90 0.32 9.86
C VAL A 40 -5.46 -0.61 10.94
N THR A 41 -4.61 -1.29 11.67
CA THR A 41 -5.01 -2.22 12.74
C THR A 41 -4.74 -1.67 14.13
N GLU A 42 -3.80 -0.74 14.26
CA GLU A 42 -3.45 -0.12 15.54
C GLU A 42 -2.97 1.32 15.33
N VAL A 43 -3.31 2.20 16.27
CA VAL A 43 -2.78 3.57 16.37
C VAL A 43 -2.43 3.84 17.83
N THR A 44 -1.16 4.10 18.09
CA THR A 44 -0.62 4.42 19.41
C THR A 44 -0.30 5.91 19.50
N GLY A 45 -0.67 6.54 20.61
CA GLY A 45 -0.46 7.97 20.86
C GLY A 45 -1.68 8.66 21.46
N GLY A 46 -1.60 9.99 21.61
CA GLY A 46 -2.67 10.85 22.10
C GLY A 46 -3.63 11.32 21.00
N ILE A 47 -4.69 12.03 21.38
CA ILE A 47 -5.67 12.57 20.42
C ILE A 47 -4.98 13.52 19.44
N ASP A 48 -4.07 14.36 19.93
CA ASP A 48 -3.36 15.38 19.15
C ASP A 48 -2.07 14.89 18.49
N SER A 49 -1.58 13.69 18.85
CA SER A 49 -0.31 13.17 18.34
C SER A 49 -0.30 11.64 18.25
N VAL A 50 0.00 11.14 17.06
CA VAL A 50 0.25 9.71 16.82
C VAL A 50 1.75 9.46 16.97
N SER A 51 2.13 8.50 17.81
CA SER A 51 3.52 8.11 18.01
C SER A 51 3.93 6.91 17.16
N SER A 52 2.99 6.00 16.90
CA SER A 52 3.17 4.90 15.94
C SER A 52 1.81 4.39 15.47
N PHE A 53 1.79 3.69 14.35
CA PHE A 53 0.61 3.00 13.84
C PHE A 53 1.01 1.73 13.07
N VAL A 54 0.09 0.77 12.96
CA VAL A 54 0.31 -0.51 12.30
C VAL A 54 -0.65 -0.68 11.14
N VAL A 55 -0.10 -1.07 9.98
CA VAL A 55 -0.86 -1.41 8.79
C VAL A 55 -0.71 -2.89 8.46
N MET A 56 -1.82 -3.57 8.22
CA MET A 56 -1.83 -4.95 7.72
C MET A 56 -2.02 -4.95 6.20
N ASP A 57 -1.08 -5.56 5.48
CA ASP A 57 -1.13 -5.65 4.02
C ASP A 57 -2.05 -6.81 3.53
N ASP A 58 -2.14 -6.99 2.22
CA ASP A 58 -2.95 -8.07 1.61
C ASP A 58 -2.41 -9.48 1.88
N ASN A 59 -1.14 -9.61 2.26
CA ASN A 59 -0.52 -10.88 2.63
C ASN A 59 -0.79 -11.23 4.10
N GLY A 60 -1.34 -10.28 4.87
CA GLY A 60 -1.54 -10.39 6.31
C GLY A 60 -0.30 -10.03 7.12
N ASP A 61 0.72 -9.45 6.49
CA ASP A 61 1.92 -8.98 7.16
C ASP A 61 1.64 -7.64 7.87
N LEU A 62 2.17 -7.51 9.09
CA LEU A 62 2.00 -6.30 9.91
C LEU A 62 3.21 -5.38 9.76
N HIS A 63 2.95 -4.12 9.44
CA HIS A 63 3.94 -3.08 9.24
C HIS A 63 3.74 -1.97 10.26
N GLU A 64 4.62 -1.88 11.26
CA GLU A 64 4.66 -0.75 12.18
C GLU A 64 5.41 0.44 11.56
N PHE A 65 4.84 1.63 11.75
CA PHE A 65 5.39 2.90 11.29
C PHE A 65 5.49 3.90 12.43
N THR A 66 6.60 4.63 12.45
CA THR A 66 6.75 5.86 13.23
C THR A 66 6.53 7.04 12.29
N PRO A 67 5.56 7.93 12.54
CA PRO A 67 5.36 9.08 11.67
C PRO A 67 6.49 10.10 11.80
N GLU A 68 6.85 10.72 10.68
CA GLU A 68 7.72 11.90 10.69
C GLU A 68 7.09 13.04 11.53
N PRO A 69 7.87 13.85 12.25
CA PRO A 69 7.34 14.99 12.98
C PRO A 69 6.52 15.93 12.08
N GLY A 70 5.25 16.15 12.45
CA GLY A 70 4.34 17.01 11.69
C GLY A 70 3.66 16.35 10.49
N LEU A 71 3.82 15.04 10.31
CA LEU A 71 3.12 14.27 9.28
C LEU A 71 1.61 14.45 9.39
N LEU A 72 0.98 14.69 8.24
CA LEU A 72 -0.46 14.85 8.09
C LEU A 72 -1.06 13.66 7.33
N PHE A 73 -2.31 13.34 7.63
CA PHE A 73 -3.11 12.41 6.85
C PHE A 73 -3.98 13.22 5.88
N TYR A 74 -3.66 13.19 4.58
CA TYR A 74 -4.39 13.92 3.55
C TYR A 74 -4.57 15.43 3.89
N GLY A 75 -3.52 16.09 4.39
CA GLY A 75 -3.57 17.50 4.82
C GLY A 75 -4.33 17.76 6.14
N GLY A 76 -4.89 16.73 6.76
CA GLY A 76 -5.52 16.76 8.08
C GLY A 76 -4.70 16.07 9.18
N PRO A 77 -5.19 16.08 10.43
CA PRO A 77 -4.51 15.45 11.55
C PRO A 77 -4.32 13.94 11.34
N LEU A 78 -3.13 13.44 11.65
CA LEU A 78 -2.82 12.01 11.55
C LEU A 78 -3.68 11.14 12.48
N SER A 79 -4.32 11.73 13.49
CA SER A 79 -5.27 11.07 14.39
C SER A 79 -6.49 10.47 13.68
N HIS A 80 -6.79 10.91 12.45
CA HIS A 80 -7.85 10.35 11.61
C HIS A 80 -7.62 8.87 11.28
N LEU A 81 -6.38 8.36 11.38
CA LEU A 81 -6.12 6.92 11.23
C LEU A 81 -6.89 6.05 12.24
N ARG A 82 -7.37 6.62 13.36
CA ARG A 82 -8.23 5.91 14.30
C ARG A 82 -9.59 5.58 13.71
N ASP A 83 -10.12 6.44 12.85
CA ASP A 83 -11.39 6.20 12.18
C ASP A 83 -11.24 5.03 11.19
N HIS A 84 -10.09 4.93 10.53
CA HIS A 84 -9.74 3.82 9.64
C HIS A 84 -9.69 2.46 10.32
N ILE A 85 -9.38 2.39 11.62
CA ILE A 85 -9.47 1.13 12.38
C ILE A 85 -10.91 0.62 12.40
N VAL A 86 -11.88 1.53 12.51
CA VAL A 86 -13.30 1.20 12.61
C VAL A 86 -13.91 0.96 11.23
N THR A 87 -13.59 1.82 10.26
CA THR A 87 -14.15 1.72 8.89
C THR A 87 -13.51 0.58 8.09
N GLY A 88 -12.26 0.22 8.41
CA GLY A 88 -11.47 -0.72 7.61
C GLY A 88 -11.03 -0.13 6.27
N GLU A 89 -11.14 1.18 6.10
CA GLU A 89 -10.70 1.87 4.89
C GLU A 89 -9.19 1.75 4.73
N ARG A 90 -8.78 1.45 3.49
CA ARG A 90 -7.40 1.16 3.18
C ARG A 90 -6.60 2.46 3.07
N VAL A 91 -5.37 2.41 3.55
CA VAL A 91 -4.40 3.50 3.45
C VAL A 91 -3.21 3.08 2.58
N LYS A 92 -2.55 4.06 2.00
CA LYS A 92 -1.27 3.94 1.32
C LYS A 92 -0.24 4.75 2.12
N VAL A 93 0.83 4.10 2.53
CA VAL A 93 1.91 4.67 3.36
C VAL A 93 3.19 4.65 2.54
N THR A 94 3.73 5.83 2.25
CA THR A 94 5.10 5.98 1.79
C THR A 94 6.00 6.17 3.00
N TYR A 95 7.12 5.47 3.04
CA TYR A 95 8.02 5.48 4.18
C TYR A 95 9.49 5.55 3.76
N GLU A 96 10.34 5.86 4.72
CA GLU A 96 11.78 5.72 4.63
C GLU A 96 12.26 4.66 5.63
N GLU A 97 13.36 3.98 5.31
CA GLU A 97 14.02 3.10 6.28
C GLU A 97 14.94 3.90 7.19
N GLY A 98 14.57 4.00 8.46
CA GLY A 98 15.38 4.58 9.52
C GLY A 98 16.45 3.63 10.06
N PRO A 99 17.32 4.13 10.96
CA PRO A 99 18.34 3.31 11.62
C PRO A 99 17.72 2.10 12.31
N GLY A 100 18.32 0.92 12.09
CA GLY A 100 17.86 -0.33 12.71
C GLY A 100 16.66 -0.99 12.01
N GLY A 101 16.27 -0.53 10.82
CA GLY A 101 15.15 -1.11 10.05
C GLY A 101 13.78 -0.59 10.47
N ASN A 102 13.72 0.50 11.24
CA ASN A 102 12.47 1.17 11.58
C ASN A 102 11.87 1.82 10.33
N ARG A 103 10.56 1.74 10.14
CA ARG A 103 9.89 2.42 9.02
C ARG A 103 9.38 3.77 9.49
N ILE A 104 9.89 4.84 8.87
CA ILE A 104 9.49 6.22 9.16
C ILE A 104 8.48 6.62 8.10
N ALA A 105 7.21 6.81 8.47
CA ALA A 105 6.19 7.22 7.51
C ALA A 105 6.40 8.70 7.15
N VAL A 106 6.49 9.00 5.86
CA VAL A 106 6.70 10.35 5.30
C VAL A 106 5.47 10.85 4.54
N LEU A 107 4.58 9.96 4.13
CA LEU A 107 3.29 10.29 3.53
C LEU A 107 2.25 9.21 3.85
N VAL A 108 1.04 9.63 4.23
CA VAL A 108 -0.09 8.72 4.43
C VAL A 108 -1.33 9.27 3.75
N GLU A 109 -1.95 8.44 2.91
CA GLU A 109 -3.10 8.78 2.07
C GLU A 109 -4.13 7.66 2.06
N HIS A 110 -5.33 7.94 1.53
CA HIS A 110 -6.28 6.90 1.16
C HIS A 110 -5.73 6.05 0.02
N ALA A 111 -5.98 4.75 0.09
CA ALA A 111 -5.52 3.78 -0.91
C ALA A 111 -6.25 3.90 -2.25
N ASP A 112 -7.53 4.23 -2.21
CA ASP A 112 -8.44 4.35 -3.36
C ASP A 112 -8.29 5.66 -4.14
N GLY A 113 -7.52 6.61 -3.62
CA GLY A 113 -7.20 7.87 -4.31
C GLY A 113 -8.37 8.84 -4.42
N GLU A 114 -9.51 8.56 -3.78
CA GLU A 114 -10.63 9.48 -3.77
C GLU A 114 -10.36 10.55 -2.71
N ALA A 115 -10.29 11.81 -3.15
CA ALA A 115 -10.36 12.94 -2.23
C ALA A 115 -11.63 12.78 -1.39
N PRO A 116 -11.61 13.10 -0.08
CA PRO A 116 -12.80 13.05 0.72
C PRO A 116 -13.88 13.83 -0.01
N HIS A 117 -15.02 13.17 -0.23
CA HIS A 117 -16.23 13.80 -0.70
C HIS A 117 -16.35 15.14 0.02
N GLU A 118 -16.22 16.24 -0.72
CA GLU A 118 -16.70 17.52 -0.25
C GLU A 118 -18.13 17.25 0.18
N SER A 119 -18.35 17.21 1.50
CA SER A 119 -19.67 17.15 2.07
C SER A 119 -20.34 18.40 1.53
N SER A 120 -21.11 18.21 0.47
CA SER A 120 -22.02 19.20 -0.06
C SER A 120 -23.03 19.36 1.07
N GLU A 121 -22.75 20.29 1.98
CA GLU A 121 -23.75 20.91 2.82
C GLU A 121 -24.69 21.68 1.90
N ASP A 122 -25.52 20.91 1.19
CA ASP A 122 -26.75 21.34 0.57
C ASP A 122 -27.75 21.52 1.72
N HIS A 123 -27.58 22.62 2.47
CA HIS A 123 -28.60 23.09 3.40
C HIS A 123 -29.48 24.10 2.68
N ASP A 124 -30.31 23.58 1.78
CA ASP A 124 -31.44 24.31 1.20
C ASP A 124 -32.68 24.07 2.10
N HIS A 125 -33.01 25.06 2.93
CA HIS A 125 -34.36 25.62 3.18
C HIS A 125 -34.46 26.42 4.50
#